data_AF-A0A9E2ZA02-F1
#
_entry.id   AF-A0A9E2ZA02-F1
#
_cell.length_a   1.000
_cell.length_b   1.000
_cell.length_c   1.000
_cell.angle_alpha   90.00
_cell.angle_beta   90.00
_cell.angle_gamma   90.00
#
_symmetry.space_group_name_H-M   'P 1'
#
loop_
_entity.id
_entity.type
_entity.pdbx_description
1 polymer ?
#
loop_
_entity_poly.entity_id
_entity_poly.type
_entity_poly.pdbx_seq_one_letter_code
_entity_poly.pdbx_strand_id
1 'polypeptide(L)' 'MNRRPKLSILAPGASPEEAAAVVAALEQFMRETAPPAAPIARKRSQWQQAALYEGVSREPQLAPPWS' A
#
# COMPACT_ATOMS: atom_id res chain seq x y z
N MET A 1 -4.25 -5.51 38.57
CA MET A 1 -4.93 -6.75 38.15
C MET A 1 -4.78 -6.89 36.63
N ASN A 2 -3.81 -7.67 36.14
CA ASN A 2 -3.50 -7.76 34.70
C ASN A 2 -4.34 -8.87 34.05
N ARG A 3 -5.37 -8.51 33.27
CA ARG A 3 -6.12 -9.44 32.41
C ARG A 3 -5.41 -9.57 31.07
N ARG A 4 -4.39 -10.43 30.98
CA ARG A 4 -3.82 -10.80 29.68
C ARG A 4 -4.74 -11.83 29.01
N PRO A 5 -5.29 -11.55 27.82
CA PRO A 5 -6.08 -12.52 27.08
C PRO A 5 -5.19 -13.70 26.68
N LYS A 6 -5.65 -14.91 27.00
CA LYS A 6 -4.95 -16.17 26.73
C LYS A 6 -5.33 -16.60 25.30
N LEU A 7 -4.45 -16.33 24.35
CA LEU A 7 -4.64 -16.76 22.96
C LEU A 7 -4.20 -18.22 22.82
N SER A 8 -5.11 -19.08 22.35
CA SER A 8 -4.83 -20.47 22.00
C SER A 8 -4.99 -20.64 20.50
N ILE A 9 -3.97 -21.20 19.84
CA ILE A 9 -4.05 -21.58 18.43
C ILE A 9 -4.85 -22.88 18.40
N LEU A 10 -6.05 -22.84 17.80
CA LEU A 10 -7.02 -23.95 17.77
C LEU A 10 -6.91 -24.84 16.53
N ALA A 11 -6.02 -24.53 15.58
CA ALA A 11 -5.81 -25.39 14.42
C ALA A 11 -4.71 -26.42 14.74
N PRO A 12 -4.99 -27.74 14.63
CA PRO A 12 -3.93 -28.69 14.31
C PRO A 12 -3.26 -28.22 13.02
N GLY A 13 -1.95 -28.38 12.88
CA GLY A 13 -1.25 -27.96 11.65
C GLY A 13 -1.99 -28.49 10.43
N ALA A 14 -2.46 -27.57 9.58
CA ALA A 14 -3.20 -27.89 8.36
C ALA A 14 -2.45 -28.96 7.57
N SER A 15 -3.18 -29.86 6.90
CA SER A 15 -2.52 -30.80 6.00
C SER A 15 -1.78 -30.01 4.90
N PRO A 16 -0.72 -30.57 4.30
CA PRO A 16 -0.04 -29.93 3.18
C PRO A 16 -1.00 -29.52 2.05
N GLU A 17 -2.03 -30.32 1.80
CA GLU A 17 -3.07 -30.09 0.80
C GLU A 17 -3.98 -28.91 1.18
N GLU A 18 -4.40 -28.84 2.45
CA GLU A 18 -5.19 -27.72 2.96
C GLU A 18 -4.40 -26.40 2.89
N ALA A 19 -3.12 -26.43 3.27
CA ALA A 19 -2.25 -25.27 3.15
C ALA A 19 -2.10 -24.82 1.69
N ALA A 20 -1.90 -25.76 0.76
CA ALA A 20 -1.83 -25.47 -0.67
C ALA A 20 -3.15 -24.90 -1.21
N ALA A 21 -4.30 -25.41 -0.76
CA ALA A 21 -5.61 -24.90 -1.16
C ALA A 21 -5.83 -23.45 -0.70
N VAL A 22 -5.42 -23.12 0.54
CA VAL A 22 -5.50 -21.74 1.05
C VAL A 22 -4.60 -20.79 0.27
N VAL A 23 -3.37 -21.20 -0.05
CA VAL A 23 -2.43 -20.38 -0.84
C VAL A 23 -2.98 -20.16 -2.25
N ALA A 24 -3.47 -21.21 -2.92
CA ALA A 24 -4.05 -21.10 -4.25
C ALA A 24 -5.28 -20.18 -4.26
N ALA A 25 -6.16 -20.27 -3.26
CA ALA A 25 -7.31 -19.40 -3.13
C ALA A 25 -6.90 -17.93 -2.92
N LEU A 26 -5.86 -17.68 -2.12
CA LEU A 26 -5.33 -16.34 -1.90
C LEU A 26 -4.70 -15.75 -3.17
N GLU A 27 -3.90 -16.53 -3.88
CA GLU A 27 -3.31 -16.11 -5.15
C GLU A 27 -4.38 -15.79 -6.20
N GLN A 28 -5.44 -16.60 -6.27
CA GLN A 28 -6.56 -16.35 -7.17
C GLN A 28 -7.29 -15.07 -6.78
N PHE A 29 -7.63 -14.90 -5.50
CA PHE A 29 -8.27 -13.70 -4.99
C PHE A 29 -7.45 -12.44 -5.33
N MET A 30 -6.15 -12.45 -5.04
CA MET A 30 -5.26 -11.32 -5.36
C MET A 30 -5.25 -11.00 -6.85
N ARG A 31 -5.35 -12.01 -7.72
CA ARG A 31 -5.37 -11.85 -9.18
C ARG A 31 -6.70 -11.27 -9.66
N GLU A 32 -7.82 -11.73 -9.10
CA GLU A 32 -9.17 -11.28 -9.44
C GLU A 32 -9.47 -9.87 -8.90
N THR A 33 -8.93 -9.53 -7.74
CA THR A 33 -9.18 -8.23 -7.07
C THR A 33 -8.06 -7.22 -7.25
N ALA A 34 -7.08 -7.50 -8.12
CA ALA A 34 -6.00 -6.55 -8.39
C ALA A 34 -6.60 -5.25 -8.97
N PRO A 35 -6.28 -4.07 -8.40
CA PRO A 35 -6.68 -2.82 -9.01
C PRO A 35 -6.02 -2.70 -10.39
N PRO A 36 -6.65 -2.00 -11.35
CA PRO A 36 -6.04 -1.75 -12.64
C PRO A 36 -4.68 -1.07 -12.46
N ALA A 37 -3.71 -1.47 -13.31
CA ALA A 37 -2.38 -0.88 -13.27
C ALA A 37 -2.46 0.64 -13.37
N ALA A 38 -1.73 1.35 -12.50
CA ALA A 38 -1.71 2.80 -12.52
C ALA A 38 -1.26 3.28 -13.92
N PRO A 39 -1.93 4.30 -14.49
CA PRO A 39 -1.50 4.85 -15.77
C PRO A 39 -0.07 5.36 -15.66
N ILE A 40 0.70 5.20 -16.73
CA ILE A 40 2.06 5.73 -16.82
C ILE A 40 2.00 7.23 -16.50
N ALA A 41 2.75 7.66 -15.48
CA ALA A 41 2.79 9.05 -15.07
C ALA A 41 3.24 9.90 -16.27
N ARG A 42 2.40 10.86 -16.67
CA ARG A 42 2.78 11.81 -17.72
C ARG A 42 4.04 12.54 -17.28
N LYS A 43 5.03 12.59 -18.17
CA LYS A 43 6.24 13.40 -17.94
C LYS A 43 5.80 14.84 -17.68
N ARG A 44 6.26 15.43 -16.57
CA ARG A 44 5.96 16.82 -16.23
C ARG A 44 6.37 17.73 -17.39
N SER A 45 5.53 18.71 -17.73
CA SER A 45 5.91 19.70 -18.74
C SER A 45 6.99 20.61 -18.19
N GLN A 46 7.76 21.23 -19.09
CA GLN A 46 8.80 22.19 -18.69
C GLN A 46 8.21 23.39 -17.93
N TRP A 47 7.01 23.84 -18.31
CA TRP A 47 6.30 24.90 -17.60
C TRP A 47 5.85 24.48 -16.20
N GLN A 48 5.38 23.24 -16.03
CA GLN A 48 5.02 22.71 -14.71
C GLN A 48 6.26 22.60 -13.80
N GLN A 49 7.40 22.24 -14.38
CA GLN A 49 8.66 22.18 -13.66
C GLN A 49 9.18 23.58 -13.27
N ALA A 50 9.09 24.56 -14.17
CA ALA A 50 9.40 25.96 -13.89
C ALA A 50 8.53 26.52 -12.74
N ALA A 51 7.22 26.31 -12.77
CA ALA A 51 6.32 26.76 -11.73
C ALA A 51 6.63 26.18 -10.34
N LEU A 52 7.08 24.91 -10.27
CA LEU A 52 7.54 24.32 -9.01
C LEU A 52 8.80 24.99 -8.48
N TYR A 53 9.78 25.28 -9.34
CA TYR A 53 10.99 25.98 -8.91
C TYR A 53 10.69 27.42 -8.47
N GLU A 54 9.92 28.16 -9.27
CA GLU A 54 9.55 29.54 -8.95
C GLU A 54 8.71 29.64 -7.67
N GLY A 55 7.74 28.73 -7.48
CA GLY A 55 6.89 28.69 -6.28
C GLY A 55 7.66 28.35 -5.01
N VAL A 56 8.59 27.39 -5.06
CA VAL A 56 9.48 27.04 -3.93
C VAL A 56 10.47 28.17 -3.64
N SER A 57 11.00 28.85 -4.66
CA SER A 57 11.87 30.01 -4.46
C SER A 57 11.13 31.24 -3.94
N ARG A 58 9.83 31.39 -4.23
CA ARG A 58 9.03 32.54 -3.81
C ARG A 58 8.77 32.55 -2.30
N GLU A 59 8.46 31.39 -1.70
CA GLU A 59 8.19 31.27 -0.26
C GLU A 59 8.83 30.00 0.34
N PRO A 60 10.16 29.97 0.52
CA PRO A 60 10.88 28.79 0.99
C PRO A 60 10.54 28.37 2.43
N GLN A 61 9.91 29.26 3.21
CA GLN A 61 9.43 29.00 4.58
C GLN A 61 7.96 28.55 4.66
N LEU A 62 7.23 28.49 3.54
CA LEU A 62 5.85 28.01 3.57
C LEU A 62 5.84 26.49 3.73
N ALA A 63 5.54 26.01 4.93
CA ALA A 63 5.33 24.59 5.19
C ALA A 63 4.13 24.10 4.37
N PRO A 64 4.22 22.91 3.74
CA PRO A 64 3.09 22.36 3.02
C PRO A 64 1.93 22.07 3.99
N PRO A 65 0.67 22.22 3.57
CA PRO A 65 -0.52 22.11 4.44
C PRO A 65 -0.81 20.69 4.96
N TRP A 66 0.08 19.73 4.69
CA TRP A 66 -0.02 18.33 5.12
C TRP A 66 1.13 17.92 6.06
N SER A 67 1.95 18.88 6.52
CA SER A 67 2.91 18.65 7.62
C SER A 67 2.20 18.40 8.94
#